data_AF-A0AB39XCH2-F1
#
_entry.id   AF-A0AB39XCH2-F1
#
_cell.length_a   1.000
_cell.length_b   1.000
_cell.length_c   1.000
_cell.angle_alpha   90.00
_cell.angle_beta   90.00
_cell.angle_gamma   90.00
#
_symmetry.space_group_name_H-M   'P 1'
#
loop_
_entity.id
_entity.type
_entity.pdbx_description
1 polymer ?
#
loop_
_entity_poly.entity_id
_entity_poly.type
_entity_poly.pdbx_seq_one_letter_code
_entity_poly.pdbx_strand_id
1 'polypeptide(L)'
;MKYKYYEAVRVNSGLAETRTIDKKKGLIIGYSTDDVTGSDVYAVTIIEEQETWMVSESELETLGIFLTEDEYQSSDYRKFCDS
;
A
#
# COMPACT_ATOMS: atom_id res chain seq x y z
N MET A 1 12.12 -5.62 6.40
CA MET A 1 11.51 -5.12 5.16
C MET A 1 10.76 -6.25 4.46
N LYS A 2 9.44 -6.32 4.67
CA LYS A 2 8.55 -7.39 4.19
C LYS A 2 7.98 -7.11 2.80
N TYR A 3 7.70 -5.83 2.50
CA TYR A 3 7.15 -5.39 1.22
C TYR A 3 8.18 -4.62 0.39
N LYS A 4 8.03 -4.66 -0.93
CA LYS A 4 8.88 -3.96 -1.90
C LYS A 4 8.20 -2.72 -2.46
N TYR A 5 8.99 -1.78 -2.98
CA TYR A 5 8.46 -0.67 -3.76
C TYR A 5 7.63 -1.18 -4.94
N TYR A 6 6.50 -0.50 -5.17
CA TYR A 6 5.51 -0.81 -6.20
C TYR A 6 4.86 -2.19 -6.09
N GLU A 7 4.98 -2.85 -4.93
CA GLU A 7 4.21 -4.03 -4.62
C GLU A 7 2.74 -3.66 -4.36
N ALA A 8 1.83 -4.40 -4.97
CA ALA A 8 0.41 -4.23 -4.73
C ALA A 8 -0.01 -4.95 -3.45
N VAL A 9 -0.74 -4.23 -2.61
CA VAL A 9 -1.20 -4.69 -1.30
C VAL A 9 -2.68 -4.40 -1.15
N ARG A 10 -3.35 -5.17 -0.29
CA ARG A 10 -4.65 -4.85 0.26
C ARG A 10 -4.50 -4.36 1.69
N VAL A 11 -5.16 -3.27 2.01
CA VAL A 11 -5.30 -2.81 3.40
C VAL A 11 -6.38 -3.63 4.09
N ASN A 12 -6.05 -4.19 5.25
CA ASN A 12 -6.94 -4.96 6.12
C ASN A 12 -6.90 -4.30 7.50
N SER A 13 -7.61 -3.18 7.63
CA SER A 13 -7.59 -2.38 8.85
C SER A 13 -8.90 -2.46 9.60
N GLY A 14 -8.81 -2.76 10.90
CA GLY A 14 -9.92 -2.64 11.84
C GLY A 14 -9.96 -1.30 12.57
N LEU A 15 -9.00 -0.40 12.32
CA LEU A 15 -8.86 0.86 13.04
C LEU A 15 -9.82 1.92 12.50
N ALA A 16 -10.30 2.79 13.38
CA ALA A 16 -11.23 3.85 12.97
C ALA A 16 -10.61 4.84 11.97
N GLU A 17 -9.30 5.10 12.09
CA GLU A 17 -8.55 6.10 11.33
C GLU A 17 -8.32 5.71 9.87
N THR A 18 -8.22 4.41 9.61
CA THR A 18 -7.94 3.80 8.31
C THR A 18 -9.12 2.99 7.79
N ARG A 19 -10.30 3.14 8.39
CA ARG A 19 -11.51 2.42 8.01
C ARG A 19 -11.98 2.75 6.59
N THR A 20 -11.72 3.98 6.13
CA THR A 20 -12.07 4.43 4.77
C THR A 20 -11.31 3.67 3.69
N ILE A 21 -10.11 3.20 4.02
CA ILE A 21 -9.23 2.45 3.12
C ILE A 21 -9.24 0.94 3.40
N ASP A 22 -10.04 0.45 4.34
CA ASP A 22 -10.18 -0.99 4.59
C ASP A 22 -10.65 -1.73 3.34
N LYS A 23 -10.02 -2.87 3.07
CA LYS A 23 -10.16 -3.72 1.88
C LYS A 23 -9.77 -3.08 0.55
N LYS A 24 -9.30 -1.83 0.54
CA LYS A 24 -8.83 -1.18 -0.68
C LYS A 24 -7.45 -1.69 -1.09
N LYS A 25 -7.24 -1.68 -2.40
CA LYS A 25 -5.97 -2.02 -3.02
C LYS A 25 -5.10 -0.76 -3.12
N GLY A 26 -3.82 -0.92 -2.84
CA GLY A 26 -2.84 0.15 -2.90
C GLY A 26 -1.47 -0.35 -3.35
N LEU A 27 -0.57 0.60 -3.57
CA LEU A 27 0.81 0.34 -3.95
C LEU A 27 1.76 0.90 -2.90
N ILE A 28 2.79 0.13 -2.55
CA ILE A 28 3.84 0.60 -1.67
C ILE A 28 4.70 1.61 -2.42
N ILE A 29 4.75 2.85 -1.93
CA ILE A 29 5.57 3.92 -2.50
C ILE A 29 6.65 4.43 -1.54
N GLY A 30 6.72 3.87 -0.34
CA GLY A 30 7.71 4.22 0.66
C GLY A 30 7.57 3.39 1.92
N TYR A 31 8.60 3.46 2.76
CA TYR A 31 8.58 2.87 4.09
C TYR A 31 9.30 3.83 5.06
N SER A 32 8.88 3.80 6.30
CA SER A 32 9.58 4.43 7.42
C SER A 32 9.49 3.48 8.61
N THR A 33 10.51 3.47 9.44
CA THR A 33 10.45 2.82 10.74
C THR A 33 10.16 3.90 11.77
N ASP A 34 9.18 3.67 12.64
CA ASP A 34 8.94 4.54 13.79
C ASP A 34 10.08 4.35 14.79
N ASP A 35 10.90 5.39 14.99
CA ASP A 35 12.05 5.35 15.89
C ASP A 35 11.67 5.15 17.38
N VAL A 36 10.42 5.41 17.75
CA VAL A 36 9.91 5.28 19.14
C VAL A 36 9.43 3.87 19.42
N THR A 37 8.65 3.29 18.50
CA THR A 37 8.05 1.96 18.68
C THR A 37 8.81 0.84 18.01
N GLY A 38 9.73 1.17 17.08
CA GLY A 38 10.41 0.22 16.20
C GLY A 38 9.50 -0.40 15.14
N SER A 39 8.29 0.11 14.98
CA SER A 39 7.30 -0.47 14.05
C SER A 39 7.51 0.05 12.63
N ASP A 40 7.47 -0.86 11.66
CA ASP A 40 7.51 -0.49 10.25
C ASP A 40 6.13 0.03 9.79
N VAL A 41 6.14 1.23 9.23
CA VAL A 41 4.98 1.84 8.56
C VAL A 41 5.29 2.05 7.08
N TYR A 42 4.31 1.76 6.24
CA TYR A 42 4.45 1.82 4.79
C TYR A 42 3.58 2.95 4.25
N ALA A 43 4.13 3.72 3.31
CA ALA A 43 3.37 4.69 2.54
C ALA A 43 2.67 3.95 1.39
N VAL A 44 1.35 3.91 1.43
CA VAL A 44 0.50 3.16 0.50
C VAL A 44 -0.37 4.13 -0.29
N THR A 45 -0.18 4.20 -1.60
CA THR A 45 -1.08 4.95 -2.49
C THR A 45 -2.28 4.09 -2.83
N ILE A 46 -3.47 4.50 -2.40
CA ILE A 46 -4.73 3.83 -2.69
C ILE A 46 -5.15 4.11 -4.13
N ILE A 47 -5.39 3.06 -4.90
CA ILE A 47 -5.50 3.13 -6.36
C ILE A 47 -6.76 3.89 -6.81
N GLU A 48 -7.88 3.68 -6.11
CA GLU A 48 -9.17 4.30 -6.42
C GLU A 48 -9.18 5.80 -6.11
N GLU A 49 -8.54 6.18 -5.00
CA GLU A 49 -8.59 7.55 -4.46
C GLU A 49 -7.38 8.39 -4.88
N GLN A 50 -6.29 7.75 -5.32
CA GLN A 50 -4.98 8.36 -5.54
C GLN A 50 -4.42 9.10 -4.31
N GLU A 51 -4.88 8.71 -3.12
CA GLU A 51 -4.42 9.24 -1.84
C GLU A 51 -3.36 8.32 -1.24
N THR A 52 -2.37 8.91 -0.58
CA THR A 52 -1.32 8.16 0.11
C THR A 52 -1.59 8.14 1.60
N TRP A 53 -1.55 6.94 2.17
CA TRP A 53 -1.79 6.69 3.58
C TRP A 53 -0.59 5.99 4.21
N MET A 54 -0.31 6.31 5.47
CA MET A 54 0.66 5.56 6.27
C MET A 54 -0.07 4.40 6.94
N VAL A 55 0.37 3.17 6.64
CA VAL A 55 -0.30 1.96 7.09
C VAL A 55 0.71 1.03 7.77
N SER A 56 0.32 0.45 8.90
CA SER A 56 1.20 -0.45 9.66
C SER A 56 1.41 -1.75 8.88
N GLU A 57 2.59 -2.38 9.03
CA GLU A 57 2.88 -3.66 8.36
C GLU A 57 1.82 -4.74 8.61
N SER A 58 1.27 -4.77 9.82
CA SER A 58 0.25 -5.74 10.26
C SER A 58 -1.10 -5.58 9.56
N GLU A 59 -1.35 -4.43 8.95
CA GLU A 59 -2.60 -4.10 8.27
C GLU A 59 -2.51 -4.33 6.76
N LEU A 60 -1.39 -4.85 6.27
CA LEU A 60 -1.16 -5.07 4.85
C LEU A 60 -1.16 -6.57 4.52
N GLU A 61 -1.73 -6.88 3.37
CA GLU A 61 -1.72 -8.20 2.74
C GLU A 61 -1.17 -8.04 1.32
N THR A 62 -0.11 -8.79 0.97
CA THR A 62 0.42 -8.79 -0.40
C THR A 62 -0.58 -9.43 -1.36
N LEU A 63 -0.70 -8.84 -2.55
CA LEU A 63 -1.45 -9.42 -3.66
C LEU A 63 -0.57 -10.23 -4.62
N GLY A 64 0.76 -10.29 -4.36
CA GLY A 64 1.72 -10.98 -5.21
C GLY A 64 1.97 -10.31 -6.57
N ILE A 65 1.47 -9.08 -6.75
CA ILE A 65 1.63 -8.27 -7.96
C ILE A 65 2.71 -7.23 -7.68
N PHE A 66 3.67 -7.12 -8.59
CA PHE A 66 4.76 -6.15 -8.53
C PHE A 66 4.75 -5.34 -9.81
N LEU A 67 4.72 -4.03 -9.67
CA LEU A 67 4.83 -3.12 -10.80
C LEU A 67 6.27 -2.67 -10.96
N THR A 68 6.63 -2.36 -12.19
CA THR A 68 7.80 -1.56 -12.50
C THR A 68 7.51 -0.08 -12.26
N GLU A 69 8.58 0.72 -12.13
CA GLU A 69 8.46 2.17 -12.02
C GLU A 69 7.72 2.77 -13.24
N ASP A 70 8.02 2.28 -14.44
CA ASP A 70 7.35 2.71 -15.68
C ASP A 70 5.84 2.42 -15.64
N GLU A 71 5.44 1.25 -15.15
CA GLU A 71 4.02 0.90 -15.00
C GLU A 71 3.31 1.79 -13.97
N TYR A 72 3.98 2.12 -12.87
CA TYR A 72 3.46 3.09 -11.89
C TYR A 72 3.29 4.49 -12.49
N GLN A 73 4.32 5.01 -13.17
CA GLN A 73 4.32 6.35 -13.77
C GLN A 73 3.32 6.47 -14.93
N SER A 74 3.07 5.38 -15.66
CA SER A 74 2.09 5.35 -16.75
C SER A 74 0.64 5.56 -16.29
N SER A 75 0.37 5.55 -14.98
CA SER A 75 -0.98 5.56 -14.39
C SER A 75 -1.88 4.39 -14.83
N ASP A 76 -1.33 3.42 -15.54
CA ASP A 76 -2.03 2.25 -16.06
C ASP A 76 -2.04 1.10 -15.04
N TYR A 77 -1.55 1.34 -13.82
CA TYR A 77 -1.50 0.34 -12.75
C TYR A 77 -2.89 -0.11 -12.27
N ARG A 78 -3.95 0.64 -12.61
CA ARG A 78 -5.35 0.28 -12.30
C ARG A 78 -5.74 -1.08 -12.90
N LYS A 79 -5.26 -1.38 -14.11
CA LYS A 79 -5.61 -2.63 -14.83
C LYS A 79 -5.16 -3.90 -14.11
N PHE A 80 -4.13 -3.82 -13.27
CA PHE A 80 -3.61 -4.97 -12.53
C PHE A 80 -4.42 -5.27 -11.27
N CYS A 81 -5.32 -4.37 -10.89
CA CYS A 81 -6.12 -4.49 -9.68
C CYS A 81 -7.60 -4.85 -9.94
N ASP A 82 -8.03 -4.95 -11.20
CA ASP A 82 -9.37 -5.40 -11.59
C ASP A 82 -9.44 -6.90 -11.99
N SER A 83 -8.31 -7.62 -11.94
CA SER A 83 -8.22 -9.05 -12.22
C SER A 83 -8.46 -9.93 -10.99
#